data_AF-W7Y741-F1
#
_entry.id   AF-W7Y741-F1
#
_cell.length_a   1.000
_cell.length_b   1.000
_cell.length_c   1.000
_cell.angle_alpha   90.00
_cell.angle_beta   90.00
_cell.angle_gamma   90.00
#
_symmetry.space_group_name_H-M   'P 1'
#
loop_
_entity.id
_entity.type
_entity.pdbx_description
1 polymer ?
#
loop_
_entity_poly.entity_id
_entity_poly.type
_entity_poly.pdbx_seq_one_letter_code
_entity_poly.pdbx_strand_id
1 'polypeptide(L)'
;MVYDHNMNIQAWNDSAERHGRDRVNTLFMLNVPQSTAQLKELLSSFKQLANLILIHPGRQTVERLSIPTRDLFKQLYVMLARIAAEPVQESEALLRLSQQSSSTVRMLSKMMNVFEELNFIERGNGQIRFIPQPAKRDLDTSRHFRDLGQLAELEQQMIHTDTSQLTNWIMTRLQGVPTA
;
A
#
# COMPACT_ATOMS: atom_id res chain seq x y z
N MET A 1 -16.11 6.56 -15.07
CA MET A 1 -15.20 5.38 -15.07
C MET A 1 -14.99 4.90 -13.66
N VAL A 2 -14.55 3.66 -13.49
CA VAL A 2 -14.28 3.06 -12.18
C VAL A 2 -12.83 2.62 -12.11
N TYR A 3 -12.14 2.94 -11.01
CA TYR A 3 -10.81 2.43 -10.70
C TYR A 3 -10.91 1.36 -9.61
N ASP A 4 -10.33 0.20 -9.90
CA ASP A 4 -10.12 -0.92 -8.98
C ASP A 4 -8.65 -1.34 -9.04
N HIS A 5 -8.04 -1.70 -7.90
CA HIS A 5 -6.60 -1.98 -7.90
C HIS A 5 -6.21 -3.25 -8.68
N ASN A 6 -7.13 -4.21 -8.84
CA ASN A 6 -6.89 -5.46 -9.58
C ASN A 6 -7.16 -5.27 -11.07
N MET A 7 -8.18 -4.47 -11.40
CA MET A 7 -8.68 -4.34 -12.77
C MET A 7 -8.29 -3.02 -13.45
N ASN A 8 -7.56 -2.15 -12.75
CA ASN A 8 -7.22 -0.79 -13.19
C ASN A 8 -8.49 0.02 -13.54
N ILE A 9 -8.41 0.96 -14.49
CA ILE A 9 -9.60 1.73 -14.93
C ILE A 9 -10.47 0.90 -15.86
N GLN A 10 -11.75 0.79 -15.51
CA GLN A 10 -12.80 0.21 -16.34
C GLN A 10 -13.90 1.22 -16.70
N ALA A 11 -14.44 1.05 -17.90
CA ALA A 11 -15.72 1.64 -18.27
C ALA A 11 -16.84 0.78 -17.66
N TRP A 12 -17.85 1.41 -17.07
CA TRP A 12 -18.92 0.73 -16.32
C TRP A 12 -20.32 1.14 -16.78
N ASN A 13 -20.39 1.92 -17.85
CA ASN A 13 -21.61 2.27 -18.55
C ASN A 13 -21.30 2.60 -20.02
N ASP A 14 -22.33 2.55 -20.86
CA ASP A 14 -22.26 2.85 -22.29
C ASP A 14 -21.59 4.20 -22.59
N SER A 15 -21.81 5.19 -21.73
CA SER A 15 -21.20 6.51 -21.90
C SER A 15 -19.68 6.46 -21.74
N ALA A 16 -19.17 5.77 -20.71
CA ALA A 16 -17.74 5.63 -20.48
C ALA A 16 -17.07 4.76 -21.55
N GLU A 17 -17.76 3.75 -22.07
CA GLU A 17 -17.27 2.90 -23.17
C GLU A 17 -17.14 3.70 -24.47
N ARG A 18 -18.17 4.49 -24.81
CA ARG A 18 -18.18 5.27 -26.06
C ARG A 18 -17.22 6.44 -26.06
N HIS A 19 -17.03 7.09 -24.91
CA HIS A 19 -16.32 8.37 -24.83
C HIS A 19 -14.88 8.27 -24.33
N GLY A 20 -14.51 7.17 -23.66
CA GLY A 20 -13.17 6.97 -23.14
C GLY A 20 -12.75 8.01 -22.08
N ARG A 21 -11.45 8.05 -21.75
CA ARG A 21 -10.91 8.91 -20.68
C ARG A 21 -10.89 10.40 -21.04
N ASP A 22 -11.05 10.73 -22.31
CA ASP A 22 -10.93 12.11 -22.83
C ASP A 22 -12.15 12.99 -22.53
N ARG A 23 -13.33 12.39 -22.34
CA ARG A 23 -14.60 13.11 -22.12
C ARG A 23 -15.35 12.68 -20.86
N VAL A 24 -14.83 11.69 -20.14
CA VAL A 24 -15.36 11.30 -18.84
C VAL A 24 -14.91 12.30 -17.79
N ASN A 25 -15.88 12.85 -17.06
CA ASN A 25 -15.64 13.84 -16.01
C ASN A 25 -15.71 13.27 -14.59
N THR A 26 -16.14 12.01 -14.43
CA THR A 26 -16.34 11.38 -13.12
C THR A 26 -15.58 10.08 -13.03
N LEU A 27 -14.71 9.97 -12.02
CA LEU A 27 -14.00 8.76 -11.65
C LEU A 27 -14.47 8.29 -10.27
N PHE A 28 -14.96 7.05 -10.22
CA PHE A 28 -15.22 6.35 -8.97
C PHE A 28 -13.98 5.52 -8.61
N MET A 29 -13.46 5.64 -7.39
CA MET A 29 -12.33 4.85 -6.92
C MET A 29 -12.80 3.89 -5.83
N LEU A 30 -12.77 2.59 -6.13
CA LEU A 30 -13.14 1.54 -5.18
C LEU A 30 -12.01 1.22 -4.20
N ASN A 31 -10.76 1.50 -4.60
CA ASN A 31 -9.58 1.30 -3.78
C ASN A 31 -8.63 2.49 -3.85
N VAL A 32 -7.77 2.59 -2.84
CA VAL A 32 -6.63 3.51 -2.85
C VAL A 32 -5.56 2.98 -3.83
N PRO A 33 -4.91 3.83 -4.63
CA PRO A 33 -3.80 3.41 -5.49
C PRO A 33 -2.63 2.85 -4.69
N GLN A 34 -1.82 2.01 -5.32
CA GLN A 34 -0.65 1.36 -4.70
C GLN A 34 0.55 2.30 -4.54
N SER A 35 0.51 3.50 -5.12
CA SER A 35 1.52 4.53 -4.92
C SER A 35 0.99 5.92 -5.30
N THR A 36 1.66 6.96 -4.79
CA THR A 36 1.40 8.35 -5.21
C THR A 36 1.67 8.56 -6.70
N ALA A 37 2.65 7.85 -7.27
CA ALA A 37 2.96 7.90 -8.70
C ALA A 37 1.78 7.35 -9.53
N GLN A 38 1.24 6.20 -9.13
CA GLN A 38 0.06 5.61 -9.77
C GLN A 38 -1.15 6.54 -9.65
N LEU A 39 -1.36 7.17 -8.49
CA LEU A 39 -2.42 8.17 -8.34
C LEU A 39 -2.23 9.33 -9.32
N LYS A 40 -1.01 9.86 -9.46
CA LYS A 40 -0.72 10.96 -10.39
C LYS A 40 -0.98 10.55 -11.84
N GLU A 41 -0.50 9.37 -12.24
CA GLU A 41 -0.71 8.82 -13.58
C GLU A 41 -2.20 8.62 -13.87
N LEU A 42 -2.93 8.02 -12.92
CA LEU A 42 -4.37 7.81 -12.98
C LEU A 42 -5.09 9.11 -13.25
N LEU A 43 -4.83 10.13 -12.44
CA LEU A 43 -5.47 11.43 -12.54
C LEU A 43 -5.08 12.17 -13.83
N SER A 44 -3.82 12.10 -14.24
CA SER A 44 -3.31 12.73 -15.47
C SER A 44 -3.86 12.07 -16.75
N SER A 45 -4.35 10.84 -16.65
CA SER A 45 -4.94 10.12 -17.79
C SER A 45 -6.33 10.63 -18.21
N PHE A 46 -6.95 11.50 -17.43
CA PHE A 46 -8.24 12.12 -17.74
C PHE A 46 -8.07 13.59 -18.12
N LYS A 47 -8.61 13.98 -19.28
CA LYS A 47 -8.52 15.38 -19.76
C LYS A 47 -9.55 16.31 -19.14
N GLN A 48 -10.68 15.77 -18.67
CA GLN A 48 -11.85 16.55 -18.23
C GLN A 48 -12.36 16.09 -16.85
N LEU A 49 -11.49 15.50 -16.02
CA LEU A 49 -11.89 15.01 -14.71
C LEU A 49 -12.35 16.18 -13.83
N ALA A 50 -13.62 16.15 -13.42
CA ALA A 50 -14.24 17.16 -12.57
C ALA A 50 -14.65 16.58 -11.21
N ASN A 51 -14.99 15.28 -11.16
CA ASN A 51 -15.49 14.62 -9.96
C ASN A 51 -14.66 13.37 -9.65
N LEU A 52 -14.15 13.29 -8.42
CA LEU A 52 -13.54 12.10 -7.86
C LEU A 52 -14.40 11.60 -6.71
N ILE A 53 -14.93 10.39 -6.85
CA ILE A 53 -15.80 9.77 -5.85
C ILE A 53 -15.06 8.58 -5.23
N LEU A 54 -14.65 8.73 -3.98
CA LEU A 54 -13.99 7.64 -3.24
C LEU A 54 -15.05 6.76 -2.59
N ILE A 55 -15.06 5.48 -2.97
CA ILE A 55 -15.94 4.45 -2.40
C ILE A 55 -15.07 3.61 -1.47
N HIS A 56 -15.04 3.99 -0.20
CA HIS A 56 -14.31 3.21 0.80
C HIS A 56 -15.21 2.09 1.33
N PRO A 57 -14.83 0.79 1.20
CA PRO A 57 -15.42 -0.23 2.04
C PRO A 57 -15.17 0.23 3.48
N GLY A 58 -16.25 0.36 4.27
CA GLY A 58 -16.24 1.12 5.52
C GLY A 58 -15.04 0.82 6.43
N ARG A 59 -14.67 1.79 7.27
CA ARG A 59 -13.53 1.93 8.21
C ARG A 59 -13.00 0.67 8.95
N GLN A 60 -12.91 -0.51 8.35
CA GLN A 60 -12.44 -1.72 8.99
C GLN A 60 -10.94 -1.58 9.23
N THR A 61 -10.55 -1.66 10.49
CA THR A 61 -9.17 -1.59 10.98
C THR A 61 -8.32 -2.79 10.53
N VAL A 62 -8.97 -3.89 10.11
CA VAL A 62 -8.35 -5.20 9.87
C VAL A 62 -7.33 -5.20 8.73
N GLU A 63 -7.44 -4.29 7.76
CA GLU A 63 -6.51 -4.20 6.62
C GLU A 63 -5.70 -2.90 6.58
N ARG A 64 -5.70 -2.11 7.67
CA ARG A 64 -4.99 -0.83 7.65
C ARG A 64 -3.48 -1.03 7.69
N LEU A 65 -2.80 -0.26 6.87
CA LEU A 65 -1.37 -0.02 6.99
C LEU A 65 -1.14 1.15 7.97
N SER A 66 -0.09 1.03 8.75
CA SER A 66 0.45 2.14 9.56
C SER A 66 1.83 2.48 9.04
N ILE A 67 2.24 3.73 9.23
CA ILE A 67 3.61 4.16 8.89
C ILE A 67 4.56 3.33 9.76
N PRO A 68 5.45 2.51 9.16
CA PRO A 68 6.31 1.63 9.91
C PRO A 68 7.36 2.45 10.67
N THR A 69 7.63 2.08 11.92
CA THR A 69 8.68 2.71 12.74
C THR A 69 9.86 1.77 12.94
N ARG A 70 11.04 2.34 13.25
CA ARG A 70 12.22 1.55 13.62
C ARG A 70 11.97 0.65 14.84
N ASP A 71 11.11 1.06 15.77
CA ASP A 71 10.78 0.27 16.95
C ASP A 71 9.84 -0.88 16.64
N LEU A 72 8.82 -0.65 15.79
CA LEU A 72 7.98 -1.73 15.27
C LEU A 72 8.85 -2.76 14.51
N PHE A 73 9.75 -2.28 13.65
CA PHE A 73 10.68 -3.14 12.93
C PHE A 73 11.50 -4.03 13.88
N LYS A 74 12.12 -3.45 14.92
CA LYS A 74 12.90 -4.20 15.91
C LYS A 74 12.05 -5.23 16.65
N GLN A 75 10.83 -4.86 17.06
CA GLN A 75 9.92 -5.76 17.76
C GLN A 75 9.58 -6.96 16.88
N LEU A 76 9.16 -6.71 15.63
CA LEU A 76 8.82 -7.76 14.67
C LEU A 76 10.02 -8.65 14.34
N TYR A 77 11.22 -8.06 14.19
CA TYR A 77 12.47 -8.78 13.96
C TYR A 77 12.78 -9.78 15.08
N VAL A 78 12.70 -9.36 16.34
CA VAL A 78 12.98 -10.23 17.50
C VAL A 78 11.97 -11.38 17.58
N MET A 79 10.70 -11.12 17.31
CA MET A 79 9.68 -12.17 17.29
C MET A 79 9.89 -13.14 16.12
N LEU A 80 10.17 -12.62 14.93
CA LEU A 80 10.40 -13.42 13.73
C LEU A 80 11.64 -14.32 13.87
N ALA A 81 12.71 -13.81 14.48
CA ALA A 81 13.92 -14.60 14.76
C ALA A 81 13.64 -15.83 15.64
N ARG A 82 12.63 -15.76 16.52
CA ARG A 82 12.20 -16.90 17.36
C ARG A 82 11.25 -17.83 16.61
N ILE A 83 10.30 -17.26 15.86
CA ILE A 83 9.27 -18.03 15.13
C ILE A 83 9.88 -18.84 13.99
N ALA A 84 10.80 -18.25 13.24
CA ALA A 84 11.42 -18.83 12.06
C ALA A 84 12.87 -19.29 12.32
N ALA A 85 13.20 -19.63 13.57
CA ALA A 85 14.49 -20.23 13.92
C ALA A 85 14.74 -21.53 13.12
N GLU A 86 13.66 -22.28 12.90
CA GLU A 86 13.57 -23.37 11.93
C GLU A 86 12.63 -22.96 10.77
N PRO A 87 12.72 -23.59 9.59
CA PRO A 87 11.78 -23.36 8.49
C PRO A 87 10.32 -23.50 8.94
N VAL A 88 9.50 -22.50 8.61
CA VAL A 88 8.08 -22.47 8.96
C VAL A 88 7.28 -21.93 7.77
N GLN A 89 6.02 -22.38 7.61
CA GLN A 89 5.15 -21.80 6.59
C GLN A 89 4.99 -20.29 6.82
N GLU A 90 5.09 -19.48 5.75
CA GLU A 90 4.97 -18.04 5.89
C GLU A 90 3.61 -17.62 6.47
N SER A 91 2.54 -18.28 6.04
CA SER A 91 1.18 -18.06 6.55
C SER A 91 1.08 -18.31 8.05
N GLU A 92 1.76 -19.34 8.56
CA GLU A 92 1.82 -19.65 9.98
C GLU A 92 2.62 -18.61 10.75
N ALA A 93 3.77 -18.19 10.21
CA ALA A 93 4.58 -17.14 10.84
C ALA A 93 3.83 -15.80 10.91
N LEU A 94 3.12 -15.42 9.85
CA LEU A 94 2.27 -14.22 9.82
C LEU A 94 1.16 -14.30 10.86
N LEU A 95 0.50 -15.46 11.00
CA LEU A 95 -0.54 -15.66 12.01
C LEU A 95 0.02 -15.51 13.43
N ARG A 96 1.14 -16.17 13.73
CA ARG A 96 1.81 -16.08 15.05
C ARG A 96 2.24 -14.65 15.36
N LEU A 97 2.84 -13.94 14.39
CA LEU A 97 3.21 -12.54 14.56
C LEU A 97 2.00 -11.64 14.78
N SER A 98 0.89 -11.88 14.08
CA SER A 98 -0.34 -11.10 14.27
C SER A 98 -0.97 -11.34 15.63
N GLN A 99 -0.87 -12.55 16.19
CA GLN A 99 -1.33 -12.86 17.54
C GLN A 99 -0.44 -12.25 18.64
N GLN A 100 0.86 -12.08 18.35
CA GLN A 100 1.87 -11.59 19.31
C GLN A 100 2.17 -10.09 19.17
N SER A 101 1.53 -9.41 18.20
CA SER A 101 1.70 -7.97 17.96
C SER A 101 0.35 -7.32 17.70
N SER A 102 0.31 -5.99 17.68
CA SER A 102 -0.88 -5.24 17.24
C SER A 102 -0.94 -5.06 15.72
N SER A 103 -0.08 -5.74 14.95
CA SER A 103 0.01 -5.57 13.50
C SER A 103 -0.94 -6.50 12.75
N THR A 104 -1.58 -5.96 11.72
CA THR A 104 -2.44 -6.71 10.81
C THR A 104 -1.61 -7.65 9.94
N VAL A 105 -2.22 -8.73 9.43
CA VAL A 105 -1.54 -9.65 8.50
C VAL A 105 -1.01 -8.91 7.27
N ARG A 106 -1.77 -7.94 6.73
CA ARG A 106 -1.35 -7.11 5.59
C ARG A 106 -0.07 -6.33 5.90
N MET A 107 0.01 -5.69 7.07
CA MET A 107 1.20 -4.97 7.52
C MET A 107 2.40 -5.92 7.67
N LEU A 108 2.17 -7.09 8.26
CA LEU A 108 3.20 -8.10 8.46
C LEU A 108 3.72 -8.66 7.14
N SER A 109 2.84 -8.96 6.17
CA SER A 109 3.26 -9.41 4.83
C SER A 109 4.13 -8.38 4.11
N LYS A 110 3.83 -7.08 4.26
CA LYS A 110 4.70 -6.01 3.74
C LYS A 110 6.05 -5.96 4.47
N MET A 111 6.03 -6.13 5.79
CA MET A 111 7.27 -6.18 6.58
C MET A 111 8.13 -7.40 6.25
N MET A 112 7.53 -8.55 5.87
CA MET A 112 8.30 -9.71 5.40
C MET A 112 9.11 -9.40 4.15
N ASN A 113 8.58 -8.59 3.23
CA ASN A 113 9.35 -8.15 2.05
C ASN A 113 10.55 -7.28 2.45
N VAL A 114 10.42 -6.46 3.51
CA VAL A 114 11.55 -5.70 4.08
C VAL A 114 12.60 -6.64 4.66
N PHE A 115 12.17 -7.65 5.43
CA PHE A 115 13.09 -8.62 6.03
C PHE A 115 13.83 -9.43 4.95
N GLU A 116 13.16 -9.82 3.88
CA GLU A 116 13.77 -10.53 2.76
C GLU A 116 14.77 -9.64 2.00
N GLU A 117 14.40 -8.41 1.64
CA GLU A 117 15.29 -7.46 0.94
C GLU A 117 16.57 -7.15 1.74
N LEU A 118 16.43 -7.05 3.06
CA LEU A 118 17.56 -6.84 3.96
C LEU A 118 18.32 -8.12 4.31
N ASN A 119 17.95 -9.26 3.73
CA ASN A 119 18.56 -10.58 3.95
C ASN A 119 18.55 -10.98 5.43
N PHE A 120 17.44 -10.72 6.12
CA PHE A 120 17.17 -11.22 7.47
C PHE A 120 16.42 -12.55 7.46
N ILE A 121 15.70 -12.83 6.38
CA ILE A 121 15.04 -14.11 6.13
C ILE A 121 15.36 -14.60 4.72
N GLU A 122 15.23 -15.90 4.52
CA GLU A 122 15.13 -16.54 3.21
C GLU A 122 13.70 -17.04 3.02
N ARG A 123 13.15 -16.89 1.81
CA ARG A 123 11.89 -17.49 1.40
C ARG A 123 12.13 -18.62 0.40
N GLY A 124 11.36 -19.69 0.50
CA GLY A 124 11.39 -20.79 -0.47
C GLY A 124 10.27 -21.79 -0.21
N ASN A 125 9.62 -22.28 -1.27
CA ASN A 125 8.54 -23.28 -1.17
C ASN A 125 7.39 -22.87 -0.21
N GLY A 126 7.08 -21.57 -0.12
CA GLY A 126 6.07 -21.04 0.81
C GLY A 126 6.50 -21.05 2.28
N GLN A 127 7.75 -21.40 2.56
CA GLN A 127 8.37 -21.35 3.88
C GLN A 127 9.30 -20.15 3.99
N ILE A 128 9.51 -19.73 5.22
CA ILE A 128 10.53 -18.76 5.60
C ILE A 128 11.46 -19.37 6.64
N ARG A 129 12.72 -18.94 6.60
CA ARG A 129 13.71 -19.24 7.64
C ARG A 129 14.50 -17.99 7.96
N PHE A 130 14.74 -17.77 9.24
CA PHE A 130 15.57 -16.67 9.70
C PHE A 130 17.04 -16.95 9.43
N ILE A 131 17.77 -15.96 8.90
CA ILE A 131 19.21 -16.10 8.65
C ILE A 131 19.94 -15.87 9.98
N PRO A 132 20.72 -16.85 10.49
CA PRO A 132 21.51 -16.65 11.69
C PRO A 132 22.65 -15.66 11.42
N GLN A 133 22.85 -14.71 12.33
CA GLN A 133 23.90 -13.68 12.24
C GLN A 133 23.88 -12.89 10.91
N PRO A 134 22.75 -12.27 10.54
CA PRO A 134 22.66 -11.55 9.28
C PRO A 134 23.62 -10.35 9.30
N ALA A 135 24.17 -10.01 8.13
CA ALA A 135 25.00 -8.82 7.99
C ALA A 135 24.22 -7.57 8.46
N LYS A 136 24.90 -6.66 9.16
CA LYS A 136 24.26 -5.42 9.60
C LYS A 136 23.81 -4.62 8.37
N ARG A 137 22.50 -4.44 8.22
CA ARG A 137 21.89 -3.58 7.20
C ARG A 137 21.21 -2.40 7.84
N ASP A 138 21.22 -1.27 7.14
CA ASP A 138 20.45 -0.10 7.54
C ASP A 138 19.03 -0.19 6.97
N LEU A 139 18.03 0.00 7.83
CA LEU A 139 16.62 -0.06 7.47
C LEU A 139 16.27 0.95 6.38
N ASP A 140 16.91 2.13 6.41
CA ASP A 140 16.63 3.20 5.44
C ASP A 140 17.13 2.86 4.03
N THR A 141 17.93 1.81 3.87
CA THR A 141 18.35 1.31 2.55
C THR A 141 17.27 0.46 1.88
N SER A 142 16.33 -0.10 2.65
CA SER A 142 15.22 -0.91 2.12
C SER A 142 14.27 -0.05 1.28
N ARG A 143 14.07 -0.43 0.02
CA ARG A 143 13.02 0.15 -0.81
C ARG A 143 11.65 -0.23 -0.28
N HIS A 144 11.45 -1.49 0.13
CA HIS A 144 10.16 -1.92 0.65
C HIS A 144 9.72 -1.15 1.90
N PHE A 145 10.66 -0.77 2.77
CA PHE A 145 10.35 0.01 3.97
C PHE A 145 9.89 1.43 3.61
N ARG A 146 10.59 2.08 2.68
CA ARG A 146 10.21 3.41 2.17
C ARG A 146 8.87 3.38 1.44
N ASP A 147 8.66 2.40 0.56
CA ASP A 147 7.43 2.24 -0.21
C ASP A 147 6.23 1.93 0.70
N LEU A 148 6.43 1.13 1.76
CA LEU A 148 5.41 0.87 2.79
C LEU A 148 5.02 2.15 3.53
N GLY A 149 6.00 2.99 3.91
CA GLY A 149 5.73 4.28 4.53
C GLY A 149 4.90 5.20 3.62
N GLN A 150 5.30 5.34 2.36
CA GLN A 150 4.56 6.14 1.37
C GLN A 150 3.15 5.63 1.13
N LEU A 151 2.96 4.31 1.07
CA LEU A 151 1.63 3.70 0.90
C LEU A 151 0.75 3.94 2.13
N ALA A 152 1.30 3.80 3.35
CA ALA A 152 0.58 4.07 4.58
C ALA A 152 0.15 5.54 4.68
N GLU A 153 1.04 6.48 4.30
CA GLU A 153 0.71 7.91 4.23
C GLU A 153 -0.39 8.19 3.21
N LEU A 154 -0.30 7.58 2.02
CA LEU A 154 -1.30 7.71 0.97
C LEU A 154 -2.69 7.23 1.45
N GLU A 155 -2.76 6.05 2.07
CA GLU A 155 -4.00 5.51 2.64
C GLU A 155 -4.55 6.40 3.74
N GLN A 156 -3.70 6.90 4.64
CA GLN A 156 -4.11 7.80 5.70
C GLN A 156 -4.73 9.08 5.12
N GLN A 157 -4.11 9.69 4.12
CA GLN A 157 -4.63 10.90 3.49
C GLN A 157 -5.94 10.65 2.74
N MET A 158 -6.06 9.54 2.01
CA MET A 158 -7.25 9.28 1.20
C MET A 158 -8.46 8.80 2.01
N ILE A 159 -8.25 8.15 3.16
CA ILE A 159 -9.33 7.50 3.92
C ILE A 159 -9.71 8.27 5.20
N HIS A 160 -8.77 8.98 5.83
CA HIS A 160 -8.94 9.53 7.19
C HIS A 160 -8.98 11.04 7.27
N THR A 161 -8.61 11.72 6.20
CA THR A 161 -8.67 13.18 6.10
C THR A 161 -10.09 13.63 5.74
N ASP A 162 -10.53 14.78 6.24
CA ASP A 162 -11.82 15.34 5.85
C ASP A 162 -11.84 15.74 4.36
N THR A 163 -13.03 15.84 3.79
CA THR A 163 -13.21 16.08 2.35
C THR A 163 -12.49 17.34 1.87
N SER A 164 -12.43 18.41 2.69
CA SER A 164 -11.81 19.67 2.27
C SER A 164 -10.29 19.55 2.20
N GLN A 165 -9.68 18.96 3.22
CA GLN A 165 -8.24 18.71 3.26
C GLN A 165 -7.80 17.71 2.18
N LEU A 166 -8.58 16.64 1.96
CA LEU A 166 -8.33 15.68 0.89
C LEU A 166 -8.42 16.33 -0.49
N THR A 167 -9.42 17.18 -0.72
CA THR A 167 -9.57 17.91 -1.99
C THR A 167 -8.34 18.77 -2.25
N ASN A 168 -7.88 19.53 -1.26
CA ASN A 168 -6.66 20.34 -1.39
C ASN A 168 -5.42 19.47 -1.65
N TRP A 169 -5.29 18.34 -0.96
CA TRP A 169 -4.19 17.40 -1.13
C TRP A 169 -4.15 16.76 -2.53
N ILE A 170 -5.31 16.48 -3.12
CA ILE A 170 -5.43 16.00 -4.51
C ILE A 170 -5.13 17.13 -5.50
N MET A 171 -5.70 18.32 -5.29
CA MET A 171 -5.51 19.47 -6.19
C MET A 171 -4.05 19.88 -6.30
N THR A 172 -3.29 19.88 -5.21
CA THR A 172 -1.84 20.15 -5.24
C THR A 172 -1.05 19.13 -6.09
N ARG A 173 -1.56 17.91 -6.24
CA ARG A 173 -0.96 16.86 -7.08
C ARG A 173 -1.39 16.94 -8.54
N LEU A 174 -2.57 17.51 -8.82
CA LEU A 174 -3.05 17.83 -10.16
C LEU A 174 -2.33 19.07 -10.74
N GLN A 175 -2.08 20.10 -9.92
CA GLN A 175 -1.41 21.35 -10.35
C GLN A 175 0.07 21.17 -10.71
N GLY A 176 0.66 19.99 -10.46
CA GLY A 176 1.98 19.59 -10.96
C GLY A 176 1.98 19.00 -12.37
N VAL A 177 0.89 19.18 -13.13
CA VAL A 177 0.78 18.89 -14.56
C VAL A 177 0.79 20.26 -15.26
N PRO A 178 1.84 20.62 -16.03
CA PRO A 178 1.78 21.81 -16.87
C PRO A 178 0.59 21.65 -17.81
N THR A 179 -0.38 22.57 -17.69
CA THR A 179 -1.36 22.82 -18.74
C THR A 179 -0.58 23.19 -20.00
N ALA A 180 -0.53 22.27 -20.95
CA ALA A 180 -0.14 22.53 -22.33
C ALA A 180 -1.35 23.06 -23.12
#